data_AF-A0A0U3IDG8-F1
#
_entry.id   AF-A0A0U3IDG8-F1
#
_cell.length_a   1.000
_cell.length_b   1.000
_cell.length_c   1.000
_cell.angle_alpha   90.00
_cell.angle_beta   90.00
_cell.angle_gamma   90.00
#
_symmetry.space_group_name_H-M   'P 1'
#
loop_
_entity.id
_entity.type
_entity.pdbx_description
1 polymer ?
#
loop_
_entity_poly.entity_id
_entity_poly.type
_entity_poly.pdbx_seq_one_letter_code
_entity_poly.pdbx_strand_id
1 'polypeptide(L)'
;MEGILKQSYNYLYLGCIFVDFSISYLRCFTDKRWIDYLRETKLKIVIVCDKYLKPLANYWFKHSKDIFLIIYQQDKLSIACEKLKKRFIYQRDAFFRGEVLSTLEFSVLSGLIAGEGCNQLASELNVDIRTVYAAKRRAEKKMGADINTLFRFSHTV
;
A
#
# COMPACT_ATOMS: atom_id res chain seq x y z
N MET A 1 13.71 7.51 29.04
CA MET A 1 13.65 6.81 27.73
C MET A 1 13.84 5.30 27.83
N GLU A 2 14.40 4.75 28.92
CA GLU A 2 14.61 3.29 29.06
C GLU A 2 13.36 2.46 29.42
N GLY A 3 12.29 3.08 29.94
CA GLY A 3 11.11 2.36 30.45
C GLY A 3 10.20 1.76 29.37
N ILE A 4 10.15 2.34 28.17
CA ILE A 4 9.26 1.86 27.09
C ILE A 4 9.79 0.57 26.46
N LEU A 5 11.12 0.40 26.45
CA LEU A 5 11.78 -0.76 25.85
C LEU A 5 11.69 -2.02 26.72
N LYS A 6 11.62 -1.88 28.05
CA LYS A 6 11.61 -3.03 28.98
C LYS A 6 10.24 -3.72 29.15
N GLN A 7 9.12 -3.07 28.86
CA GLN A 7 7.79 -3.67 29.04
C GLN A 7 7.31 -4.53 27.85
N SER A 8 8.12 -4.64 26.79
CA SER A 8 7.72 -5.24 25.49
C SER A 8 8.40 -6.58 25.20
N TYR A 9 9.07 -7.19 26.18
CA TYR A 9 9.96 -8.35 26.01
C TYR A 9 9.28 -9.68 25.57
N ASN A 10 7.96 -9.71 25.37
CA ASN A 10 7.24 -10.95 25.01
C ASN A 10 6.72 -10.99 23.55
N TYR A 11 7.02 -10.01 22.70
CA TYR A 11 6.61 -10.03 21.27
C TYR A 11 7.80 -10.08 20.28
N LEU A 12 9.02 -10.21 20.79
CA LEU A 12 10.27 -9.79 20.13
C LEU A 12 11.08 -10.91 19.44
N TYR A 13 10.44 -11.93 18.89
CA TYR A 13 11.14 -12.87 17.98
C TYR A 13 10.89 -12.59 16.49
N LEU A 14 10.03 -11.63 16.15
CA LEU A 14 9.79 -11.17 14.77
C LEU A 14 9.83 -9.64 14.76
N GLY A 15 10.97 -9.08 14.36
CA GLY A 15 11.09 -7.63 14.12
C GLY A 15 10.09 -7.16 13.05
N CYS A 16 9.86 -5.85 13.00
CA CYS A 16 8.99 -5.25 11.99
C CYS A 16 9.73 -4.17 11.20
N ILE A 17 9.35 -4.02 9.94
CA ILE A 17 9.79 -2.94 9.06
C ILE A 17 8.62 -1.99 8.91
N PHE A 18 8.84 -0.72 9.21
CA PHE A 18 7.90 0.34 8.92
C PHE A 18 8.23 0.93 7.54
N VAL A 19 7.30 0.79 6.60
CA VAL A 19 7.43 1.31 5.25
C VAL A 19 6.68 2.64 5.16
N ASP A 20 7.38 3.71 4.83
CA ASP A 20 6.77 4.99 4.48
C ASP A 20 6.06 4.84 3.14
N PHE A 21 4.74 4.68 3.18
CA PHE A 21 3.89 4.44 2.03
C PHE A 21 3.23 5.76 1.61
N SER A 22 4.08 6.67 1.16
CA SER A 22 3.74 8.02 0.74
C SER A 22 3.80 8.19 -0.78
N ILE A 23 3.02 9.13 -1.31
CA ILE A 23 2.92 9.45 -2.74
C ILE A 23 4.29 9.72 -3.38
N SER A 24 5.23 10.24 -2.59
CA SER A 24 6.65 10.41 -2.90
C SER A 24 7.28 9.18 -3.55
N TYR A 25 6.83 7.98 -3.21
CA TYR A 25 7.38 6.71 -3.68
C TYR A 25 6.38 5.88 -4.50
N LEU A 26 5.33 6.50 -5.05
CA LEU A 26 4.28 5.82 -5.82
C LEU A 26 4.83 4.85 -6.87
N ARG A 27 5.85 5.25 -7.64
CA ARG A 27 6.47 4.42 -8.69
C ARG A 27 7.02 3.11 -8.15
N CYS A 28 7.60 3.13 -6.95
CA CYS A 28 8.09 1.95 -6.27
C CYS A 28 6.91 1.04 -5.88
N PHE A 29 5.83 1.61 -5.36
CA PHE A 29 4.67 0.85 -4.88
C PHE A 29 3.73 0.32 -5.96
N THR A 30 3.92 0.71 -7.22
CA THR A 30 3.24 0.10 -8.38
C THR A 30 3.99 -1.11 -8.94
N ASP A 31 5.24 -1.36 -8.53
CA ASP A 31 6.02 -2.53 -8.94
C ASP A 31 6.07 -3.57 -7.81
N LYS A 32 5.67 -4.82 -8.07
CA LYS A 32 5.73 -5.91 -7.06
C LYS A 32 7.12 -6.13 -6.44
N ARG A 33 8.21 -5.68 -7.08
CA ARG A 33 9.57 -5.85 -6.56
C ARG A 33 9.76 -5.28 -5.15
N TRP A 34 9.07 -4.19 -4.78
CA TRP A 34 9.23 -3.59 -3.45
C TRP A 34 8.86 -4.57 -2.33
N ILE A 35 7.78 -5.34 -2.52
CA ILE A 35 7.30 -6.26 -1.50
C ILE A 35 8.06 -7.58 -1.53
N ASP A 36 8.48 -8.03 -2.71
CA ASP A 36 9.32 -9.22 -2.85
C ASP A 36 10.67 -9.00 -2.14
N TYR A 37 11.29 -7.82 -2.30
CA TYR A 37 12.50 -7.44 -1.57
C TYR A 37 12.34 -7.48 -0.05
N LEU A 38 11.23 -6.93 0.47
CA LEU A 38 10.99 -6.93 1.92
C LEU A 38 10.64 -8.32 2.47
N ARG A 39 10.03 -9.18 1.65
CA ARG A 39 9.70 -10.56 2.04
C ARG A 39 10.95 -11.36 2.41
N GLU A 40 12.07 -11.13 1.72
CA GLU A 40 13.34 -11.83 1.98
C GLU A 40 13.86 -11.61 3.41
N THR A 41 13.52 -10.47 4.03
CA THR A 41 13.91 -10.15 5.41
C THR A 41 13.21 -11.00 6.46
N LYS A 42 12.09 -11.65 6.11
CA LYS A 42 11.19 -12.39 7.02
C LYS A 42 10.60 -11.53 8.17
N LEU A 43 10.80 -10.22 8.13
CA LEU A 43 10.24 -9.29 9.10
C LEU A 43 8.78 -8.97 8.78
N LYS A 44 8.02 -8.58 9.80
CA LYS A 44 6.62 -8.16 9.62
C LYS A 44 6.56 -6.78 8.98
N ILE A 45 5.89 -6.67 7.84
CA ILE A 45 5.78 -5.40 7.11
C ILE A 45 4.62 -4.59 7.70
N VAL A 46 4.92 -3.39 8.20
CA VAL A 46 3.93 -2.41 8.66
C VAL A 46 3.95 -1.22 7.71
N ILE A 47 2.83 -0.99 7.03
CA ILE A 47 2.67 0.14 6.12
C ILE A 47 2.24 1.37 6.91
N VAL A 48 2.91 2.50 6.73
CA VAL A 48 2.50 3.82 7.23
C VAL A 48 2.04 4.64 6.04
N CYS A 49 0.73 4.79 5.87
CA CYS A 49 0.12 5.26 4.62
C CYS A 49 -0.36 6.71 4.71
N ASP A 50 -0.08 7.48 3.66
CA ASP A 50 -0.66 8.81 3.47
C ASP A 50 -2.13 8.77 2.98
N LYS A 51 -2.73 9.94 2.79
CA LYS A 51 -4.12 10.06 2.30
C LYS A 51 -4.33 9.57 0.86
N TYR A 52 -3.35 9.74 -0.03
CA TYR A 52 -3.49 9.47 -1.46
C TYR A 52 -3.35 7.97 -1.74
N LEU A 53 -2.35 7.34 -1.12
CA LEU A 53 -2.01 5.94 -1.37
C LEU A 53 -2.84 4.94 -0.58
N LYS A 54 -3.80 5.39 0.23
CA LYS A 54 -4.67 4.53 1.04
C LYS A 54 -5.33 3.40 0.23
N PRO A 55 -5.93 3.63 -0.96
CA PRO A 55 -6.51 2.54 -1.76
C PRO A 55 -5.48 1.54 -2.28
N LEU A 56 -4.26 2.01 -2.59
CA LEU A 56 -3.16 1.18 -3.05
C LEU A 56 -2.57 0.34 -1.90
N ALA A 57 -2.39 0.92 -0.71
CA ALA A 57 -2.00 0.19 0.49
C ALA A 57 -3.01 -0.92 0.81
N ASN A 58 -4.31 -0.62 0.73
CA ASN A 58 -5.38 -1.59 0.92
C ASN A 58 -5.34 -2.70 -0.13
N TYR A 59 -4.99 -2.38 -1.39
CA TYR A 59 -4.82 -3.38 -2.45
C TYR A 59 -3.70 -4.35 -2.08
N TRP A 60 -2.53 -3.84 -1.71
CA TRP A 60 -1.41 -4.68 -1.30
C TRP A 60 -1.74 -5.53 -0.08
N PHE A 61 -2.37 -4.95 0.95
CA PHE A 61 -2.77 -5.67 2.13
C PHE A 61 -3.75 -6.81 1.84
N LYS A 62 -4.67 -6.62 0.88
CA LYS A 62 -5.61 -7.66 0.44
C LYS A 62 -4.93 -8.79 -0.33
N HIS A 63 -3.86 -8.50 -1.08
CA HIS A 63 -3.22 -9.47 -1.99
C HIS A 63 -1.89 -10.04 -1.47
N SER A 64 -1.35 -9.50 -0.36
CA SER A 64 -0.11 -9.99 0.25
C SER A 64 -0.30 -10.30 1.73
N LYS A 65 -0.07 -11.56 2.09
CA LYS A 65 -0.11 -12.04 3.48
C LYS A 65 1.10 -11.58 4.32
N ASP A 66 2.11 -11.01 3.67
CA ASP A 66 3.33 -10.53 4.34
C ASP A 66 3.11 -9.19 5.06
N ILE A 67 2.10 -8.44 4.64
CA ILE A 67 1.73 -7.17 5.27
C ILE A 67 0.96 -7.45 6.55
N PHE A 68 1.57 -7.06 7.66
CA PHE A 68 1.07 -7.31 9.00
C PHE A 68 -0.01 -6.31 9.41
N LEU A 69 0.19 -5.03 9.09
CA LEU A 69 -0.69 -3.93 9.50
C LEU A 69 -0.54 -2.73 8.57
N ILE A 70 -1.62 -1.97 8.41
CA ILE A 70 -1.59 -0.60 7.86
C ILE A 70 -1.93 0.40 8.98
N ILE A 71 -1.11 1.43 9.10
CA ILE A 71 -1.37 2.64 9.89
C ILE A 71 -1.73 3.74 8.91
N TYR A 72 -2.88 4.38 9.08
CA TYR A 72 -3.30 5.47 8.21
C TYR A 72 -2.97 6.83 8.82
N GLN A 73 -2.78 7.85 7.98
CA GLN A 73 -2.49 9.23 8.40
C GLN A 73 -3.39 9.76 9.53
N GLN A 74 -4.69 9.41 9.52
CA GLN A 74 -5.66 9.85 10.53
C GLN A 74 -5.62 9.06 11.84
N ASP A 75 -4.85 7.97 11.93
CA ASP A 75 -4.72 7.21 13.16
C ASP A 75 -3.83 7.96 14.16
N LYS A 76 -4.36 8.22 15.37
CA LYS A 76 -3.53 8.72 16.47
C LYS A 76 -2.48 7.68 16.84
N LEU A 77 -1.30 8.12 17.29
CA LEU A 77 -0.19 7.24 17.68
C LEU A 77 -0.61 6.18 18.72
N SER A 78 -1.42 6.57 19.71
CA SER A 78 -1.94 5.63 20.71
C SER A 78 -2.75 4.48 20.09
N ILE A 79 -3.61 4.80 19.12
CA ILE A 79 -4.44 3.83 18.39
C ILE A 79 -3.55 2.92 17.52
N ALA A 80 -2.54 3.47 16.85
CA ALA A 80 -1.59 2.68 16.07
C ALA A 80 -0.82 1.68 16.95
N CYS A 81 -0.31 2.13 18.10
CA CYS A 81 0.35 1.27 19.08
C CYS A 81 -0.58 0.17 19.60
N GLU A 82 -1.85 0.48 19.88
CA GLU A 82 -2.83 -0.54 20.29
C GLU A 82 -3.12 -1.56 19.19
N LYS A 83 -3.28 -1.13 17.92
CA LYS A 83 -3.48 -2.03 16.78
C LYS A 83 -2.29 -2.99 16.64
N LEU A 84 -1.08 -2.46 16.75
CA LEU A 84 0.15 -3.23 16.67
C LEU A 84 0.21 -4.27 17.80
N LYS A 85 0.05 -3.85 19.07
CA LYS A 85 0.00 -4.76 20.23
C LYS A 85 -1.07 -5.84 20.06
N LYS A 86 -2.30 -5.45 19.70
CA LYS A 86 -3.40 -6.40 19.50
C LYS A 86 -3.10 -7.42 18.41
N ARG A 87 -2.44 -7.01 17.32
CA ARG A 87 -2.10 -7.92 16.23
C ARG A 87 -0.96 -8.88 16.61
N PHE A 88 0.02 -8.43 17.38
CA PHE A 88 1.06 -9.31 17.94
C PHE A 88 0.49 -10.33 18.95
N ILE A 89 -0.49 -9.95 19.76
CA ILE A 89 -1.07 -10.83 20.80
C ILE A 89 -2.11 -11.79 20.23
N TYR A 90 -3.11 -11.26 19.53
CA TYR A 90 -4.35 -11.99 19.29
C TYR A 90 -4.42 -12.62 17.90
N GLN A 91 -3.45 -12.37 17.01
CA GLN A 91 -3.44 -12.80 15.60
C GLN A 91 -4.77 -12.57 14.85
N ARG A 92 -5.62 -11.64 15.32
CA ARG A 92 -6.90 -11.32 14.66
C ARG A 92 -6.66 -10.78 13.27
N ASP A 93 -7.58 -11.07 12.35
CA ASP A 93 -7.56 -10.54 10.98
C ASP A 93 -7.34 -9.02 10.98
N ALA A 94 -6.43 -8.52 10.14
CA ALA A 94 -6.32 -7.07 9.98
C ALA A 94 -7.39 -6.69 9.01
N PHE A 95 -8.13 -5.68 9.43
CA PHE A 95 -9.06 -5.01 8.57
C PHE A 95 -8.37 -3.74 8.11
N PHE A 96 -8.36 -3.56 6.80
CA PHE A 96 -8.09 -2.27 6.22
C PHE A 96 -9.38 -1.42 6.27
N ARG A 97 -9.24 -0.09 6.17
CA ARG A 97 -10.37 0.84 6.16
C ARG A 97 -10.44 1.58 4.83
N GLY A 98 -11.66 1.82 4.35
CA GLY A 98 -11.92 2.64 3.16
C GLY A 98 -11.79 1.88 1.85
N GLU A 99 -11.66 2.63 0.76
CA GLU A 99 -11.65 2.08 -0.59
C GLU A 99 -10.39 1.25 -0.86
N VAL A 100 -10.50 0.31 -1.79
CA VAL A 100 -9.42 -0.56 -2.25
C VAL A 100 -9.39 -0.53 -3.77
N LEU A 101 -8.19 -0.51 -4.36
CA LEU A 101 -8.07 -0.70 -5.80
C LEU A 101 -8.50 -2.14 -6.16
N SER A 102 -9.20 -2.31 -7.27
CA SER A 102 -9.36 -3.62 -7.90
C SER A 102 -8.08 -4.02 -8.64
N THR A 103 -7.94 -5.30 -8.99
CA THR A 103 -6.80 -5.79 -9.80
C THR A 103 -6.67 -5.04 -11.11
N LEU A 104 -7.80 -4.73 -11.78
CA LEU A 104 -7.78 -3.96 -13.02
C LEU A 104 -7.36 -2.51 -12.79
N GLU A 105 -7.87 -1.85 -11.75
CA GLU A 105 -7.47 -0.49 -11.40
C GLU A 105 -5.98 -0.40 -11.05
N PHE A 106 -5.47 -1.38 -10.30
CA PHE A 106 -4.04 -1.48 -9.99
C PHE A 106 -3.19 -1.70 -11.25
N SER A 107 -3.61 -2.59 -12.15
CA SER A 107 -2.84 -2.90 -13.37
C SER A 107 -2.78 -1.68 -14.30
N VAL A 108 -3.92 -1.01 -14.51
CA VAL A 108 -3.99 0.22 -15.31
C VAL A 108 -3.18 1.35 -14.67
N LEU A 109 -3.28 1.55 -13.35
CA LEU A 109 -2.47 2.55 -12.64
C LEU A 109 -0.98 2.26 -12.82
N SER A 110 -0.56 1.01 -12.64
CA SER A 110 0.85 0.62 -12.68
C SER A 110 1.47 0.81 -14.06
N GLY A 111 0.80 0.37 -15.13
CA GLY A 111 1.31 0.58 -16.49
C GLY A 111 1.32 2.06 -16.89
N LEU A 112 0.30 2.84 -16.52
CA LEU A 112 0.30 4.29 -16.79
C LEU A 112 1.44 5.01 -16.06
N ILE A 113 1.77 4.62 -14.83
CA ILE A 113 2.92 5.16 -14.08
C ILE A 113 4.25 4.70 -14.69
N ALA A 114 4.30 3.50 -15.28
CA ALA A 114 5.44 2.99 -16.05
C ALA A 114 5.60 3.66 -17.44
N GLY A 115 4.63 4.46 -17.88
CA GLY A 115 4.66 5.19 -19.15
C GLY A 115 3.96 4.48 -20.31
N GLU A 116 3.23 3.39 -20.05
CA GLU A 116 2.46 2.68 -21.07
C GLU A 116 1.23 3.49 -21.53
N GLY A 117 0.84 3.30 -22.78
CA GLY A 117 -0.36 3.92 -23.34
C GLY A 117 -1.64 3.12 -23.06
N CYS A 118 -2.81 3.77 -23.03
CA CYS A 118 -4.09 3.09 -22.83
C CYS A 118 -4.40 2.01 -23.89
N ASN A 119 -3.96 2.19 -25.13
CA ASN A 119 -4.14 1.20 -26.20
C ASN A 119 -3.30 -0.06 -25.94
N GLN A 120 -2.05 0.12 -25.49
CA GLN A 120 -1.17 -0.98 -25.12
C GLN A 120 -1.78 -1.76 -23.95
N LEU A 121 -2.19 -1.05 -22.89
CA LEU A 121 -2.86 -1.64 -21.72
C LEU A 121 -4.14 -2.40 -22.07
N ALA A 122 -4.95 -1.89 -23.01
CA ALA A 122 -6.15 -2.57 -23.46
C ALA A 122 -5.81 -3.92 -24.11
N SER A 123 -4.76 -3.95 -24.94
CA SER A 123 -4.26 -5.17 -25.58
C SER A 123 -3.68 -6.15 -24.57
N GLU A 124 -2.81 -5.69 -23.66
CA GLU A 124 -2.12 -6.55 -22.69
C GLU A 124 -3.05 -7.15 -21.64
N LEU A 125 -4.04 -6.37 -21.18
CA LEU A 125 -5.04 -6.81 -20.22
C LEU A 125 -6.22 -7.54 -20.88
N ASN A 126 -6.25 -7.62 -22.21
CA ASN A 126 -7.33 -8.21 -23.01
C ASN A 126 -8.72 -7.64 -22.66
N VAL A 127 -8.82 -6.30 -22.63
CA VAL A 127 -10.06 -5.57 -22.32
C VAL A 127 -10.31 -4.46 -23.32
N ASP A 128 -11.56 -4.04 -23.47
CA ASP A 128 -11.90 -2.88 -24.28
C ASP A 128 -11.24 -1.59 -23.74
N ILE A 129 -10.85 -0.68 -24.63
CA ILE A 129 -10.22 0.58 -24.27
C ILE A 129 -11.09 1.43 -23.32
N ARG A 130 -12.42 1.37 -23.44
CA ARG A 130 -13.34 2.08 -22.52
C ARG A 130 -13.24 1.52 -21.11
N THR A 131 -12.99 0.22 -20.97
CA THR A 131 -12.75 -0.42 -19.67
C THR A 131 -11.46 0.08 -19.02
N VAL A 132 -10.40 0.30 -19.81
CA VAL A 132 -9.16 0.93 -19.33
C VAL A 132 -9.43 2.34 -18.82
N TYR A 133 -10.11 3.19 -19.60
CA TYR A 133 -10.45 4.54 -19.16
C TYR A 133 -11.36 4.57 -17.92
N ALA A 134 -12.33 3.65 -17.83
CA ALA A 134 -13.18 3.53 -16.66
C ALA A 134 -12.39 3.10 -15.42
N ALA A 135 -11.46 2.15 -15.56
CA ALA A 135 -10.58 1.72 -14.47
C ALA A 135 -9.64 2.86 -14.03
N LYS A 136 -9.03 3.57 -14.98
CA LYS A 136 -8.23 4.77 -14.71
C LYS A 136 -9.02 5.77 -13.87
N ARG A 137 -10.22 6.16 -14.33
CA ARG A 137 -11.06 7.15 -13.64
C ARG A 137 -11.47 6.70 -12.23
N ARG A 138 -11.76 5.41 -12.03
CA ARG A 138 -12.07 4.86 -10.71
C ARG A 138 -10.84 4.88 -9.79
N ALA A 139 -9.66 4.54 -10.31
CA ALA A 139 -8.41 4.64 -9.55
C ALA A 139 -8.16 6.08 -9.10
N GLU A 140 -8.23 7.05 -10.02
CA GLU A 140 -8.05 8.49 -9.71
C GLU A 140 -9.04 8.98 -8.65
N LYS A 141 -10.32 8.59 -8.78
CA LYS A 141 -11.35 8.93 -7.79
C LYS A 141 -11.00 8.39 -6.39
N LYS A 142 -10.58 7.13 -6.30
CA LYS A 142 -10.21 6.49 -5.02
C LYS A 142 -8.96 7.13 -4.40
N MET A 143 -7.96 7.41 -5.24
CA MET A 143 -6.68 7.99 -4.83
C MET A 143 -6.81 9.49 -4.52
N GLY A 144 -7.91 10.14 -4.94
CA GLY A 144 -8.20 11.54 -4.65
C GLY A 144 -7.43 12.55 -5.51
N ALA A 145 -6.82 12.11 -6.61
CA ALA A 145 -6.11 12.95 -7.58
C ALA A 145 -6.01 12.23 -8.94
N ASP A 146 -5.86 13.00 -10.02
CA ASP A 146 -5.58 12.44 -11.35
C ASP A 146 -4.16 11.86 -11.43
N ILE A 147 -3.93 10.93 -12.37
CA ILE A 147 -2.64 10.24 -12.50
C ILE A 147 -1.47 11.19 -12.74
N ASN A 148 -1.66 12.28 -13.50
CA ASN A 148 -0.56 13.22 -13.74
C ASN A 148 -0.18 13.96 -12.46
N THR A 149 -1.16 14.33 -11.65
CA THR A 149 -0.94 14.91 -10.32
C THR A 149 -0.26 13.92 -9.37
N LEU A 150 -0.72 12.67 -9.33
CA LEU A 150 -0.08 11.60 -8.55
C LEU A 150 1.39 11.40 -8.98
N PHE A 151 1.65 11.41 -10.30
CA PHE A 151 2.98 11.25 -10.86
C PHE A 151 3.90 12.45 -10.55
N ARG A 152 3.39 13.69 -10.60
CA ARG A 152 4.17 14.90 -10.25
C ARG A 152 4.64 14.91 -8.80
N PHE A 153 3.87 14.32 -7.89
CA PHE A 153 4.26 14.20 -6.49
C PHE A 153 5.18 13.01 -6.20
N SER A 154 5.39 12.12 -7.17
CA SER A 154 6.34 11.02 -7.05
C SER A 154 7.76 11.49 -7.39
N HIS A 155 8.74 11.10 -6.58
CA HIS A 155 10.15 11.32 -6.91
C HIS A 155 10.54 10.45 -8.12
N THR A 156 11.50 10.93 -8.90
CA THR A 156 12.25 10.08 -9.81
C THR A 156 13.02 9.06 -8.97
N VAL A 157 12.70 7.78 -9.17
CA VAL A 157 13.44 6.65 -8.58
C VAL A 157 14.73 6.46 -9.36
#